data_AF-A0A6G1BHN7-F1
#
_entry.id   AF-A0A6G1BHN7-F1
#
_cell.length_a   1.000
_cell.length_b   1.000
_cell.length_c   1.000
_cell.angle_alpha   90.00
_cell.angle_beta   90.00
_cell.angle_gamma   90.00
#
_symmetry.space_group_name_H-M   'P 1'
#
loop_
_entity.id
_entity.type
_entity.pdbx_description
1 polymer ?
#
loop_
_entity_poly.entity_id
_entity_poly.type
_entity_poly.pdbx_seq_one_letter_code
_entity_poly.pdbx_strand_id
1 'polypeptide(L)'
;GKKFMGDLQPDGRIVWQETGQVFNSPSAWATHCKKLVNPAKKSGCGWASVKYKGQKLDKYKAAWLRRHQLHVPTAAADESPASEGEEEELLMEEEEEEVLAGVSAEDKSRRPPAKGPLETAHPEATPPGKQVENKIRVPVRYCMLGSRDSARNPHTLVEVTSFAAINKFQPFNVAVSSNVLFLLDFHSHLTRSEVVGYLGGRWDINSQMLTVLRAFPCRSRLGDADTAATVEEEIYQSLLLRGLSLVGWYHSHPHSPALPRCSLFPAAPYYAGNPGPESKISPFWVMPPPEQRPSDYGIPMDVEMAYVQDNFLTNDILHEMMLLVEFYKGAPDLVRFQEPWSQEHTYLDKLKISLASRTPKDQGLCHVLEQVYSLLKPGG
;
A
#
# COMPACT_ATOMS: atom_id res chain seq x y z
N GLY A 1 12.86 -26.92 -28.73
CA GLY A 1 12.48 -26.81 -27.30
C GLY A 1 11.00 -27.10 -27.13
N LYS A 2 10.61 -27.65 -25.96
CA LYS A 2 9.21 -27.98 -25.62
C LYS A 2 8.34 -26.72 -25.61
N LYS A 3 7.08 -26.85 -26.08
CA LYS A 3 6.05 -25.81 -25.98
C LYS A 3 5.11 -26.15 -24.83
N PHE A 4 4.57 -25.13 -24.18
CA PHE A 4 3.55 -25.23 -23.14
C PHE A 4 2.44 -24.24 -23.48
N MET A 5 1.18 -24.59 -23.20
CA MET A 5 0.00 -23.78 -23.55
C MET A 5 -0.84 -23.50 -22.31
N GLY A 6 -1.36 -22.29 -22.20
CA GLY A 6 -2.18 -21.88 -21.05
C GLY A 6 -3.14 -20.77 -21.40
N ASP A 7 -4.33 -20.84 -20.80
CA ASP A 7 -5.45 -19.94 -21.08
C ASP A 7 -5.40 -18.75 -20.12
N LEU A 8 -5.35 -17.55 -20.70
CA LEU A 8 -5.36 -16.28 -19.96
C LEU A 8 -6.79 -15.92 -19.58
N GLN A 9 -7.07 -15.89 -18.29
CA GLN A 9 -8.37 -15.56 -17.70
C GLN A 9 -8.61 -14.04 -17.65
N PRO A 10 -9.88 -13.59 -17.54
CA PRO A 10 -10.21 -12.15 -17.43
C PRO A 10 -9.56 -11.44 -16.24
N ASP A 11 -9.24 -12.15 -15.16
CA ASP A 11 -8.55 -11.61 -13.98
C ASP A 11 -7.01 -11.62 -14.10
N GLY A 12 -6.46 -11.99 -15.27
CA GLY A 12 -5.04 -12.02 -15.55
C GLY A 12 -4.30 -13.30 -15.12
N ARG A 13 -4.98 -14.29 -14.51
CA ARG A 13 -4.37 -15.60 -14.23
C ARG A 13 -4.21 -16.43 -15.49
N ILE A 14 -3.27 -17.39 -15.44
CA ILE A 14 -3.03 -18.35 -16.53
C ILE A 14 -3.38 -19.75 -16.03
N VAL A 15 -4.27 -20.45 -16.73
CA VAL A 15 -4.61 -21.85 -16.45
C VAL A 15 -3.83 -22.74 -17.42
N TRP A 16 -3.02 -23.68 -16.92
CA TRP A 16 -2.22 -24.58 -17.76
C TRP A 16 -3.08 -25.72 -18.33
N GLN A 17 -3.15 -25.83 -19.66
CA GLN A 17 -4.06 -26.74 -20.37
C GLN A 17 -3.82 -28.24 -20.10
N GLU A 18 -2.59 -28.64 -19.72
CA GLU A 18 -2.25 -30.05 -19.46
C GLU A 18 -2.73 -30.55 -18.09
N THR A 19 -2.97 -29.65 -17.12
CA THR A 19 -3.18 -30.02 -15.70
C THR A 19 -4.29 -29.24 -14.98
N GLY A 20 -4.82 -28.17 -15.59
CA GLY A 20 -5.74 -27.24 -14.92
C GLY A 20 -5.09 -26.35 -13.87
N GLN A 21 -3.76 -26.44 -13.67
CA GLN A 21 -3.05 -25.67 -12.64
C GLN A 21 -3.09 -24.17 -12.94
N VAL A 22 -3.46 -23.36 -11.94
CA VAL A 22 -3.63 -21.90 -12.07
C VAL A 22 -2.40 -21.16 -11.58
N PHE A 23 -1.91 -20.21 -12.39
CA PHE A 23 -0.74 -19.38 -12.12
C PHE A 23 -1.13 -17.90 -12.02
N ASN A 24 -0.70 -17.25 -10.94
CA ASN A 24 -1.05 -15.85 -10.65
C ASN A 24 -0.20 -14.81 -11.42
N SER A 25 0.75 -15.22 -12.26
CA SER A 25 1.50 -14.31 -13.14
C SER A 25 2.18 -15.05 -14.31
N PRO A 26 2.53 -14.34 -15.41
CA PRO A 26 3.32 -14.90 -16.50
C PRO A 26 4.72 -15.39 -16.07
N SER A 27 5.33 -14.76 -15.07
CA SER A 27 6.64 -15.20 -14.54
C SER A 27 6.52 -16.50 -13.74
N ALA A 28 5.47 -16.65 -12.92
CA ALA A 28 5.22 -17.90 -12.20
C ALA A 28 5.02 -19.08 -13.16
N TRP A 29 4.20 -18.89 -14.21
CA TRP A 29 3.99 -19.89 -15.26
C TRP A 29 5.28 -20.18 -16.04
N ALA A 30 6.03 -19.15 -16.46
CA ALA A 30 7.27 -19.34 -17.21
C ALA A 30 8.36 -20.07 -16.41
N THR A 31 8.52 -19.78 -15.11
CA THR A 31 9.47 -20.49 -14.24
C THR A 31 9.04 -21.94 -14.04
N HIS A 32 7.74 -22.22 -13.88
CA HIS A 32 7.23 -23.59 -13.81
C HIS A 32 7.53 -24.40 -15.09
N CYS A 33 7.18 -23.85 -16.26
CA CYS A 33 7.47 -24.47 -17.55
C CYS A 33 8.97 -24.68 -17.80
N LYS A 34 9.85 -23.80 -17.29
CA LYS A 34 11.32 -23.97 -17.39
C LYS A 34 11.83 -25.10 -16.50
N LYS A 35 11.34 -25.22 -15.27
CA LYS A 35 11.71 -26.32 -14.35
C LYS A 35 11.31 -27.69 -14.87
N LEU A 36 10.22 -27.78 -15.64
CA LEU A 36 9.81 -29.00 -16.37
C LEU A 36 10.70 -29.36 -17.59
N VAL A 37 11.70 -28.54 -17.92
CA VAL A 37 12.67 -28.79 -19.01
C VAL A 37 14.11 -28.86 -18.49
N ASN A 38 14.44 -28.07 -17.47
CA ASN A 38 15.69 -28.16 -16.71
C ASN A 38 15.39 -27.85 -15.23
N PRO A 39 15.37 -28.87 -14.34
CA PRO A 39 15.07 -28.69 -12.92
C PRO A 39 16.03 -27.75 -12.17
N ALA A 40 17.31 -27.67 -12.59
CA ALA A 40 18.30 -26.79 -11.98
C ALA A 40 18.08 -25.30 -12.32
N LYS A 41 17.23 -24.96 -13.30
CA LYS A 41 17.00 -23.57 -13.72
C LYS A 41 16.13 -22.82 -12.69
N LYS A 42 16.79 -22.13 -11.77
CA LYS A 42 16.18 -21.48 -10.59
C LYS A 42 15.11 -20.42 -10.95
N SER A 43 15.36 -19.57 -11.95
CA SER A 43 14.51 -18.41 -12.31
C SER A 43 14.28 -18.23 -13.83
N GLY A 44 13.44 -17.27 -14.22
CA GLY A 44 13.46 -16.74 -15.59
C GLY A 44 12.29 -15.82 -15.95
N CYS A 45 12.60 -14.61 -16.45
CA CYS A 45 11.64 -13.57 -16.83
C CYS A 45 10.46 -14.09 -17.68
N GLY A 46 9.23 -13.93 -17.17
CA GLY A 46 8.01 -14.29 -17.89
C GLY A 46 7.75 -13.39 -19.10
N TRP A 47 7.90 -12.07 -18.95
CA TRP A 47 7.58 -11.08 -19.98
C TRP A 47 8.36 -11.29 -21.30
N ALA A 48 9.64 -11.66 -21.18
CA ALA A 48 10.54 -11.88 -22.30
C ALA A 48 10.45 -13.28 -22.93
N SER A 49 9.71 -14.22 -22.33
CA SER A 49 9.64 -15.62 -22.80
C SER A 49 8.22 -16.13 -23.09
N VAL A 50 7.20 -15.64 -22.38
CA VAL A 50 5.78 -15.92 -22.66
C VAL A 50 5.33 -15.16 -23.91
N LYS A 51 4.55 -15.83 -24.74
CA LYS A 51 3.88 -15.24 -25.91
C LYS A 51 2.36 -15.31 -25.76
N TYR A 52 1.68 -14.20 -26.00
CA TYR A 52 0.23 -14.14 -26.16
C TYR A 52 -0.08 -13.81 -27.62
N LYS A 53 -1.05 -14.52 -28.23
CA LYS A 53 -1.41 -14.38 -29.67
C LYS A 53 -0.19 -14.26 -30.60
N GLY A 54 0.85 -15.06 -30.35
CA GLY A 54 2.11 -15.12 -31.12
C GLY A 54 3.19 -14.09 -30.74
N GLN A 55 2.88 -13.02 -30.03
CA GLN A 55 3.83 -11.95 -29.67
C GLN A 55 4.30 -12.05 -28.20
N LYS A 56 5.56 -11.69 -27.91
CA LYS A 56 6.08 -11.62 -26.52
C LYS A 56 5.30 -10.61 -25.69
N LEU A 57 5.10 -10.88 -24.39
CA LEU A 57 4.37 -9.96 -23.50
C LEU A 57 5.04 -8.58 -23.38
N ASP A 58 6.37 -8.49 -23.47
CA ASP A 58 7.07 -7.19 -23.54
C ASP A 58 6.59 -6.29 -24.69
N LYS A 59 6.19 -6.85 -25.84
CA LYS A 59 5.65 -6.05 -26.96
C LYS A 59 4.29 -5.44 -26.61
N TYR A 60 3.45 -6.17 -25.87
CA TYR A 60 2.20 -5.63 -25.35
C TYR A 60 2.44 -4.57 -24.27
N LYS A 61 3.37 -4.80 -23.34
CA LYS A 61 3.78 -3.82 -22.32
C LYS A 61 4.30 -2.52 -22.96
N ALA A 62 5.18 -2.60 -23.94
CA ALA A 62 5.73 -1.45 -24.65
C ALA A 62 4.71 -0.76 -25.60
N ALA A 63 3.72 -1.49 -26.12
CA ALA A 63 2.61 -0.90 -26.87
C ALA A 63 1.61 -0.19 -25.95
N TRP A 64 1.35 -0.74 -24.76
CA TRP A 64 0.52 -0.12 -23.72
C TRP A 64 1.19 1.15 -23.19
N LEU A 65 2.46 1.09 -22.77
CA LEU A 65 3.21 2.25 -22.28
C LEU A 65 3.21 3.39 -23.30
N ARG A 66 3.58 3.14 -24.56
CA ARG A 66 3.58 4.19 -25.60
C ARG A 66 2.20 4.81 -25.84
N ARG A 67 1.10 4.05 -25.74
CA ARG A 67 -0.25 4.60 -25.86
C ARG A 67 -0.62 5.52 -24.69
N HIS A 68 -0.18 5.20 -23.48
CA HIS A 68 -0.49 5.99 -22.27
C HIS A 68 0.59 7.05 -21.94
N GLN A 69 1.67 7.14 -22.72
CA GLN A 69 2.69 8.20 -22.63
C GLN A 69 2.43 9.38 -23.60
N LEU A 70 1.49 9.24 -24.54
CA LEU A 70 1.19 10.26 -25.58
C LEU A 70 0.43 11.50 -25.07
N HIS A 71 0.58 11.87 -23.79
CA HIS A 71 0.03 13.09 -23.17
C HIS A 71 1.07 13.85 -22.33
N VAL A 72 2.36 13.75 -22.69
CA VAL A 72 3.43 14.62 -22.18
C VAL A 72 4.13 15.27 -23.37
N PRO A 73 4.19 16.62 -23.47
CA PRO A 73 4.97 17.29 -24.51
C PRO A 73 6.48 17.08 -24.27
N THR A 74 7.14 16.33 -25.15
CA THR A 74 8.59 16.10 -25.07
C THR A 74 9.32 17.35 -25.56
N ALA A 75 10.04 18.03 -24.66
CA ALA A 75 11.05 19.01 -25.05
C ALA A 75 12.21 18.32 -25.79
N ALA A 76 12.94 19.07 -26.61
CA ALA A 76 13.80 18.51 -27.65
C ALA A 76 15.07 17.77 -27.16
N ALA A 77 15.69 17.10 -28.14
CA ALA A 77 16.96 16.38 -28.18
C ALA A 77 18.11 16.99 -27.31
N ASP A 78 19.13 16.23 -26.91
CA ASP A 78 20.09 15.70 -27.90
C ASP A 78 20.82 14.37 -27.57
N GLU A 79 21.47 13.83 -28.61
CA GLU A 79 22.53 12.82 -28.68
C GLU A 79 22.38 11.47 -27.93
N SER A 80 22.58 10.38 -28.68
CA SER A 80 22.98 9.07 -28.15
C SER A 80 24.44 8.80 -28.54
N PRO A 81 25.13 7.92 -27.81
CA PRO A 81 25.71 6.79 -28.54
C PRO A 81 25.30 5.44 -27.96
N ALA A 82 25.48 4.40 -28.77
CA ALA A 82 25.18 3.03 -28.38
C ALA A 82 26.25 2.45 -27.43
N SER A 83 25.85 1.43 -26.67
CA SER A 83 26.77 0.47 -26.07
C SER A 83 26.18 -0.93 -26.26
N GLU A 84 26.85 -1.74 -27.05
CA GLU A 84 26.62 -3.19 -27.08
C GLU A 84 27.38 -3.78 -25.89
N GLY A 85 26.66 -4.44 -24.98
CA GLY A 85 27.23 -5.01 -23.75
C GLY A 85 26.94 -6.50 -23.69
N GLU A 86 27.99 -7.31 -23.79
CA GLU A 86 27.91 -8.76 -23.87
C GLU A 86 27.60 -9.38 -22.48
N GLU A 87 26.79 -10.43 -22.44
CA GLU A 87 26.43 -11.13 -21.19
C GLU A 87 27.45 -12.25 -20.88
N GLU A 88 28.53 -11.91 -20.16
CA GLU A 88 29.56 -12.87 -19.73
C GLU A 88 28.98 -14.01 -18.85
N GLU A 89 29.32 -15.25 -19.19
CA GLU A 89 29.00 -16.42 -18.37
C GLU A 89 29.96 -16.54 -17.18
N LEU A 90 29.50 -16.14 -15.99
CA LEU A 90 30.15 -16.54 -14.73
C LEU A 90 29.61 -17.88 -14.23
N LEU A 91 30.34 -18.94 -14.57
CA LEU A 91 30.32 -20.21 -13.87
C LEU A 91 30.71 -19.99 -12.40
N MET A 92 30.02 -20.66 -11.48
CA MET A 92 30.56 -20.96 -10.15
C MET A 92 30.31 -22.43 -9.88
N GLU A 93 31.31 -23.08 -9.30
CA GLU A 93 31.48 -24.53 -9.32
C GLU A 93 30.66 -25.23 -8.23
N GLU A 94 30.50 -26.54 -8.37
CA GLU A 94 29.78 -27.40 -7.44
C GLU A 94 30.79 -28.02 -6.46
N GLU A 95 30.60 -27.83 -5.15
CA GLU A 95 31.26 -28.64 -4.12
C GLU A 95 30.23 -29.59 -3.48
N GLU A 96 30.53 -30.89 -3.56
CA GLU A 96 29.75 -31.99 -2.98
C GLU A 96 30.31 -32.37 -1.60
N GLU A 97 29.43 -32.67 -0.64
CA GLU A 97 29.72 -33.67 0.40
C GLU A 97 28.48 -34.53 0.65
N GLU A 98 28.65 -35.85 0.63
CA GLU A 98 27.61 -36.82 0.95
C GLU A 98 27.88 -37.52 2.30
N VAL A 99 26.81 -37.61 3.10
CA VAL A 99 26.39 -38.81 3.84
C VAL A 99 27.37 -39.46 4.83
N LEU A 100 26.93 -39.58 6.08
CA LEU A 100 26.79 -40.90 6.71
C LEU A 100 25.70 -40.92 7.79
N ALA A 101 25.09 -42.10 7.99
CA ALA A 101 23.92 -42.28 8.86
C ALA A 101 24.20 -43.29 10.01
N GLY A 102 23.44 -43.16 11.10
CA GLY A 102 23.46 -44.08 12.25
C GLY A 102 22.06 -44.29 12.83
N VAL A 103 21.73 -45.51 13.27
CA VAL A 103 20.36 -45.98 13.58
C VAL A 103 20.28 -46.58 14.99
N SER A 104 19.16 -46.38 15.72
CA SER A 104 18.67 -47.31 16.77
C SER A 104 17.19 -47.12 17.17
N ALA A 105 16.54 -48.20 17.64
CA ALA A 105 15.30 -48.26 18.47
C ALA A 105 15.69 -48.47 19.97
N GLU A 106 14.85 -48.74 21.00
CA GLU A 106 13.42 -49.07 21.27
C GLU A 106 12.97 -48.17 22.48
N ASP A 107 11.75 -48.12 23.05
CA ASP A 107 10.32 -48.35 22.69
C ASP A 107 9.49 -48.13 24.00
N LYS A 108 8.24 -48.59 24.05
CA LYS A 108 7.43 -48.91 25.24
C LYS A 108 6.89 -47.75 26.08
N SER A 109 5.77 -47.24 25.59
CA SER A 109 4.44 -47.44 26.19
C SER A 109 4.16 -46.94 27.62
N ARG A 110 3.15 -46.06 27.74
CA ARG A 110 1.86 -46.39 28.43
C ARG A 110 0.77 -45.30 28.28
N ARG A 111 -0.40 -45.74 27.80
CA ARG A 111 -1.77 -45.27 28.12
C ARG A 111 -2.51 -46.50 28.74
N PRO A 112 -3.80 -46.50 29.17
CA PRO A 112 -4.91 -45.54 29.03
C PRO A 112 -5.54 -45.28 30.45
N PRO A 113 -6.86 -45.06 30.74
CA PRO A 113 -8.10 -45.05 29.94
C PRO A 113 -9.00 -43.78 30.06
N ALA A 114 -10.09 -43.78 29.29
CA ALA A 114 -11.10 -42.73 29.19
C ALA A 114 -12.50 -43.24 29.60
N LYS A 115 -13.46 -42.31 29.78
CA LYS A 115 -14.93 -42.55 29.72
C LYS A 115 -15.65 -41.32 29.14
N GLY A 116 -16.72 -41.55 28.38
CA GLY A 116 -17.77 -40.56 28.05
C GLY A 116 -19.03 -40.79 28.93
N PRO A 117 -20.26 -40.40 28.51
CA PRO A 117 -20.69 -39.99 27.17
C PRO A 117 -21.59 -38.72 27.10
N LEU A 118 -22.16 -38.48 25.89
CA LEU A 118 -23.44 -37.82 25.49
C LEU A 118 -24.44 -37.41 26.61
N GLU A 119 -25.32 -36.38 26.45
CA GLU A 119 -26.29 -36.20 25.33
C GLU A 119 -27.02 -34.82 25.25
N THR A 120 -27.61 -34.53 24.08
CA THR A 120 -28.78 -33.64 23.76
C THR A 120 -28.79 -32.11 24.01
N ALA A 121 -29.56 -31.40 23.17
CA ALA A 121 -29.70 -29.95 23.07
C ALA A 121 -31.08 -29.42 23.52
N HIS A 122 -31.22 -28.09 23.70
CA HIS A 122 -32.16 -27.23 22.95
C HIS A 122 -31.81 -25.73 23.19
N PRO A 123 -32.32 -24.76 22.39
CA PRO A 123 -31.80 -23.39 22.33
C PRO A 123 -32.58 -22.37 23.18
N GLU A 124 -31.95 -21.24 23.52
CA GLU A 124 -32.63 -20.06 24.09
C GLU A 124 -32.05 -18.72 23.56
N ALA A 125 -32.79 -17.63 23.77
CA ALA A 125 -32.80 -16.45 22.91
C ALA A 125 -31.65 -15.43 23.09
N THR A 126 -31.40 -14.65 22.02
CA THR A 126 -30.49 -13.51 21.99
C THR A 126 -31.07 -12.27 22.68
N PRO A 127 -30.37 -11.64 23.65
CA PRO A 127 -30.63 -10.25 24.03
C PRO A 127 -29.84 -9.29 23.13
N PRO A 128 -30.48 -8.31 22.46
CA PRO A 128 -29.77 -7.33 21.64
C PRO A 128 -29.14 -6.24 22.53
N GLY A 129 -27.96 -5.76 22.13
CA GLY A 129 -27.29 -4.63 22.80
C GLY A 129 -25.93 -4.97 23.41
N LYS A 130 -24.91 -5.08 22.54
CA LYS A 130 -23.55 -4.75 22.94
C LYS A 130 -23.05 -3.62 22.05
N GLN A 131 -22.62 -2.53 22.69
CA GLN A 131 -21.89 -1.47 22.01
C GLN A 131 -20.64 -2.07 21.36
N VAL A 132 -20.23 -1.53 20.21
CA VAL A 132 -18.96 -1.92 19.60
C VAL A 132 -17.83 -1.30 20.42
N GLU A 133 -17.37 -2.03 21.44
CA GLU A 133 -16.10 -1.76 22.09
C GLU A 133 -15.01 -1.74 21.01
N ASN A 134 -14.46 -0.56 20.73
CA ASN A 134 -13.29 -0.40 19.86
C ASN A 134 -12.04 -0.93 20.58
N LYS A 135 -11.99 -2.26 20.75
CA LYS A 135 -10.79 -2.97 21.23
C LYS A 135 -9.67 -2.65 20.27
N ILE A 136 -8.64 -1.97 20.79
CA ILE A 136 -7.44 -1.59 20.05
C ILE A 136 -6.88 -2.88 19.44
N ARG A 137 -6.94 -2.96 18.10
CA ARG A 137 -6.59 -4.19 17.38
C ARG A 137 -5.09 -4.39 17.48
N VAL A 138 -4.68 -5.41 18.22
CA VAL A 138 -3.27 -5.78 18.37
C VAL A 138 -2.70 -6.10 16.98
N PRO A 139 -1.63 -5.39 16.54
CA PRO A 139 -0.96 -5.70 15.29
C PRO A 139 -0.37 -7.11 15.29
N VAL A 140 -0.27 -7.71 14.10
CA VAL A 140 0.24 -9.07 13.93
C VAL A 140 1.53 -9.04 13.11
N ARG A 141 2.56 -9.73 13.59
CA ARG A 141 3.82 -9.89 12.84
C ARG A 141 3.63 -10.64 11.53
N TYR A 142 4.35 -10.23 10.48
CA TYR A 142 4.30 -10.90 9.17
C TYR A 142 4.54 -12.43 9.27
N CYS A 143 5.47 -12.87 10.13
CA CYS A 143 5.73 -14.31 10.34
C CYS A 143 4.53 -15.10 10.89
N MET A 144 3.56 -14.45 11.53
CA MET A 144 2.31 -15.03 12.02
C MET A 144 1.18 -14.98 10.97
N LEU A 145 1.46 -14.52 9.75
CA LEU A 145 0.50 -14.58 8.65
C LEU A 145 0.46 -15.96 7.99
N GLY A 146 1.61 -16.51 7.60
CA GLY A 146 1.66 -17.74 6.79
C GLY A 146 1.09 -17.54 5.38
N SER A 147 0.64 -18.63 4.76
CA SER A 147 0.03 -18.59 3.43
C SER A 147 -1.35 -17.93 3.40
N ARG A 148 -1.78 -17.50 2.21
CA ARG A 148 -3.07 -16.83 2.00
C ARG A 148 -4.26 -17.72 2.34
N ASP A 149 -5.12 -17.20 3.21
CA ASP A 149 -6.36 -17.82 3.64
C ASP A 149 -7.52 -16.84 3.45
N SER A 150 -8.58 -17.30 2.78
CA SER A 150 -9.80 -16.54 2.52
C SER A 150 -10.72 -16.43 3.74
N ALA A 151 -10.54 -17.27 4.77
CA ALA A 151 -11.25 -17.15 6.03
C ALA A 151 -10.64 -16.07 6.96
N ARG A 152 -9.46 -15.53 6.62
CA ARG A 152 -8.80 -14.49 7.42
C ARG A 152 -9.52 -13.16 7.29
N ASN A 153 -9.75 -12.49 8.43
CA ASN A 153 -10.30 -11.14 8.48
C ASN A 153 -9.42 -10.15 7.67
N PRO A 154 -9.95 -9.46 6.63
CA PRO A 154 -9.15 -8.55 5.80
C PRO A 154 -8.70 -7.29 6.54
N HIS A 155 -9.29 -6.98 7.69
CA HIS A 155 -8.97 -5.83 8.52
C HIS A 155 -8.00 -6.15 9.68
N THR A 156 -7.25 -7.25 9.60
CA THR A 156 -6.08 -7.49 10.46
C THR A 156 -5.01 -6.42 10.20
N LEU A 157 -4.50 -5.80 11.27
CA LEU A 157 -3.33 -4.91 11.21
C LEU A 157 -2.05 -5.74 11.21
N VAL A 158 -1.07 -5.35 10.42
CA VAL A 158 0.22 -6.04 10.27
C VAL A 158 1.35 -5.10 10.67
N GLU A 159 2.35 -5.61 11.41
CA GLU A 159 3.59 -4.87 11.68
C GLU A 159 4.38 -4.65 10.38
N VAL A 160 4.82 -3.42 10.13
CA VAL A 160 5.80 -3.14 9.07
C VAL A 160 7.16 -3.74 9.44
N THR A 161 7.89 -4.23 8.44
CA THR A 161 9.24 -4.80 8.59
C THR A 161 10.24 -3.87 7.90
N SER A 162 11.36 -3.51 8.53
CA SER A 162 12.39 -2.72 7.83
C SER A 162 13.13 -3.61 6.82
N PHE A 163 13.63 -3.03 5.72
CA PHE A 163 14.41 -3.77 4.72
C PHE A 163 15.66 -4.44 5.33
N ALA A 164 16.34 -3.73 6.23
CA ALA A 164 17.50 -4.24 6.96
C ALA A 164 17.18 -5.48 7.81
N ALA A 165 15.99 -5.54 8.44
CA ALA A 165 15.58 -6.68 9.28
C ALA A 165 15.39 -8.00 8.50
N ILE A 166 15.41 -7.96 7.17
CA ILE A 166 15.40 -9.14 6.29
C ILE A 166 16.61 -9.19 5.35
N ASN A 167 17.71 -8.51 5.70
CA ASN A 167 18.95 -8.41 4.93
C ASN A 167 18.74 -7.95 3.47
N LYS A 168 17.90 -6.92 3.28
CA LYS A 168 17.66 -6.27 1.99
C LYS A 168 17.84 -4.75 2.10
N PHE A 169 17.94 -4.11 0.95
CA PHE A 169 17.89 -2.65 0.81
C PHE A 169 16.51 -2.22 0.30
N GLN A 170 16.15 -0.96 0.54
CA GLN A 170 14.97 -0.36 -0.09
C GLN A 170 15.22 -0.24 -1.61
N PRO A 171 14.31 -0.74 -2.47
CA PRO A 171 14.58 -0.88 -3.91
C PRO A 171 14.40 0.42 -4.73
N PHE A 172 14.11 1.54 -4.08
CA PHE A 172 13.97 2.86 -4.70
C PHE A 172 13.98 3.98 -3.64
N ASN A 173 14.36 5.18 -4.05
CA ASN A 173 14.27 6.38 -3.20
C ASN A 173 12.84 6.94 -3.23
N VAL A 174 12.34 7.43 -2.10
CA VAL A 174 11.06 8.16 -2.03
C VAL A 174 11.30 9.58 -1.53
N ALA A 175 10.79 10.56 -2.25
CA ALA A 175 10.81 11.98 -1.87
C ALA A 175 9.36 12.50 -1.80
N VAL A 176 9.01 13.21 -0.72
CA VAL A 176 7.63 13.69 -0.51
C VAL A 176 7.64 15.19 -0.19
N SER A 177 6.87 15.97 -0.96
CA SER A 177 6.66 17.40 -0.72
C SER A 177 5.91 17.65 0.61
N SER A 178 6.33 18.67 1.37
CA SER A 178 5.66 19.11 2.60
C SER A 178 4.19 19.47 2.38
N ASN A 179 3.86 20.11 1.24
CA ASN A 179 2.50 20.45 0.84
C ASN A 179 1.59 19.22 0.71
N VAL A 180 2.14 18.05 0.33
CA VAL A 180 1.42 16.77 0.28
C VAL A 180 1.07 16.29 1.69
N LEU A 181 2.05 16.27 2.58
CA LEU A 181 1.90 15.80 3.97
C LEU A 181 0.99 16.73 4.78
N PHE A 182 1.06 18.04 4.53
CA PHE A 182 0.19 19.06 5.12
C PHE A 182 -1.29 18.84 4.73
N LEU A 183 -1.60 18.69 3.44
CA LEU A 183 -2.98 18.46 2.99
C LEU A 183 -3.52 17.09 3.44
N LEU A 184 -2.67 16.06 3.45
CA LEU A 184 -3.00 14.72 3.93
C LEU A 184 -3.35 14.72 5.43
N ASP A 185 -2.55 15.39 6.26
CA ASP A 185 -2.78 15.50 7.70
C ASP A 185 -4.01 16.37 8.01
N PHE A 186 -4.21 17.47 7.28
CA PHE A 186 -5.42 18.28 7.37
C PHE A 186 -6.67 17.45 7.07
N HIS A 187 -6.69 16.73 5.93
CA HIS A 187 -7.81 15.87 5.54
C HIS A 187 -8.11 14.82 6.62
N SER A 188 -7.06 14.20 7.17
CA SER A 188 -7.18 13.16 8.21
C SER A 188 -7.81 13.65 9.51
N HIS A 189 -7.77 14.96 9.78
CA HIS A 189 -8.34 15.58 10.98
C HIS A 189 -9.78 16.09 10.82
N LEU A 190 -10.39 16.04 9.63
CA LEU A 190 -11.73 16.62 9.44
C LEU A 190 -12.86 15.73 9.99
N THR A 191 -12.67 14.42 9.98
CA THR A 191 -13.71 13.46 10.41
C THR A 191 -13.17 12.42 11.40
N ARG A 192 -14.08 11.91 12.23
CA ARG A 192 -13.88 10.74 13.12
C ARG A 192 -13.89 9.41 12.34
N SER A 193 -14.26 9.43 11.05
CA SER A 193 -14.25 8.31 10.10
C SER A 193 -12.91 8.18 9.35
N GLU A 194 -12.65 7.01 8.77
CA GLU A 194 -11.50 6.80 7.89
C GLU A 194 -11.70 7.56 6.56
N VAL A 195 -10.73 8.40 6.18
CA VAL A 195 -10.69 9.11 4.88
C VAL A 195 -9.75 8.40 3.92
N VAL A 196 -9.89 8.66 2.61
CA VAL A 196 -8.96 8.19 1.58
C VAL A 196 -8.57 9.29 0.60
N GLY A 197 -7.49 9.11 -0.16
CA GLY A 197 -7.11 10.01 -1.24
C GLY A 197 -5.97 9.45 -2.09
N TYR A 198 -5.79 9.97 -3.31
CA TYR A 198 -4.72 9.54 -4.22
C TYR A 198 -3.47 10.41 -4.07
N LEU A 199 -2.33 9.90 -4.54
CA LEU A 199 -1.04 10.60 -4.55
C LEU A 199 -0.51 10.70 -5.99
N GLY A 200 -0.32 11.93 -6.46
CA GLY A 200 0.26 12.24 -7.77
C GLY A 200 1.73 12.62 -7.67
N GLY A 201 2.51 12.19 -8.65
CA GLY A 201 3.97 12.34 -8.60
C GLY A 201 4.67 12.04 -9.92
N ARG A 202 5.98 11.82 -9.81
CA ARG A 202 6.86 11.44 -10.92
C ARG A 202 7.73 10.26 -10.48
N TRP A 203 8.06 9.40 -11.44
CA TRP A 203 9.05 8.34 -11.29
C TRP A 203 10.21 8.63 -12.23
N ASP A 204 11.41 8.82 -11.69
CA ASP A 204 12.64 8.80 -12.47
C ASP A 204 13.26 7.40 -12.42
N ILE A 205 13.42 6.79 -13.59
CA ILE A 205 14.03 5.48 -13.76
C ILE A 205 15.55 5.50 -13.60
N ASN A 206 16.21 6.66 -13.83
CA ASN A 206 17.66 6.78 -13.81
C ASN A 206 18.20 6.88 -12.37
N SER A 207 17.59 7.73 -11.53
CA SER A 207 17.90 7.82 -10.09
C SER A 207 17.10 6.85 -9.20
N GLN A 208 16.23 6.03 -9.80
CA GLN A 208 15.26 5.18 -9.10
C GLN A 208 14.48 5.94 -8.02
N MET A 209 14.00 7.14 -8.36
CA MET A 209 13.37 8.07 -7.43
C MET A 209 11.88 8.22 -7.72
N LEU A 210 11.07 7.94 -6.70
CA LEU A 210 9.66 8.28 -6.64
C LEU A 210 9.50 9.63 -5.93
N THR A 211 9.06 10.66 -6.65
CA THR A 211 8.77 11.97 -6.08
C THR A 211 7.27 12.22 -6.02
N VAL A 212 6.72 12.29 -4.82
CA VAL A 212 5.30 12.58 -4.56
C VAL A 212 5.10 14.10 -4.44
N LEU A 213 4.25 14.66 -5.30
CA LEU A 213 4.14 16.11 -5.54
C LEU A 213 2.76 16.70 -5.22
N ARG A 214 1.69 15.88 -5.22
CA ARG A 214 0.33 16.29 -4.85
C ARG A 214 -0.42 15.16 -4.13
N ALA A 215 -1.24 15.53 -3.15
CA ALA A 215 -2.33 14.70 -2.64
C ALA A 215 -3.64 15.13 -3.32
N PHE A 216 -4.53 14.16 -3.55
CA PHE A 216 -5.86 14.35 -4.10
C PHE A 216 -6.88 13.71 -3.15
N PRO A 217 -7.45 14.49 -2.22
CA PRO A 217 -8.44 14.01 -1.26
C PRO A 217 -9.71 13.48 -1.94
N CYS A 218 -10.14 12.25 -1.62
CA CYS A 218 -11.39 11.72 -2.17
C CYS A 218 -12.60 12.29 -1.39
N ARG A 219 -13.37 13.17 -2.05
CA ARG A 219 -14.63 13.74 -1.52
C ARG A 219 -15.81 12.79 -1.73
N SER A 220 -15.68 11.55 -1.26
CA SER A 220 -16.70 10.50 -1.36
C SER A 220 -16.83 9.73 -0.05
N ARG A 221 -18.01 9.15 0.22
CA ARG A 221 -18.26 8.34 1.43
C ARG A 221 -18.19 6.85 1.12
N LEU A 222 -17.73 6.07 2.10
CA LEU A 222 -17.62 4.62 1.97
C LEU A 222 -18.99 3.99 1.70
N GLY A 223 -19.18 3.44 0.50
CA GLY A 223 -20.44 2.85 0.02
C GLY A 223 -21.18 3.67 -1.04
N ASP A 224 -20.78 4.92 -1.29
CA ASP A 224 -21.30 5.75 -2.37
C ASP A 224 -20.48 5.55 -3.65
N ALA A 225 -20.89 4.58 -4.46
CA ALA A 225 -20.16 4.15 -5.66
C ALA A 225 -20.23 5.18 -6.81
N ASP A 226 -21.36 5.87 -6.96
CA ASP A 226 -21.58 6.82 -8.06
C ASP A 226 -20.79 8.11 -7.84
N THR A 227 -20.76 8.64 -6.61
CA THR A 227 -19.88 9.76 -6.25
C THR A 227 -18.42 9.33 -6.29
N ALA A 228 -18.07 8.12 -5.85
CA ALA A 228 -16.68 7.63 -5.91
C ALA A 228 -16.16 7.55 -7.36
N ALA A 229 -16.93 6.99 -8.29
CA ALA A 229 -16.54 6.94 -9.70
C ALA A 229 -16.38 8.34 -10.33
N THR A 230 -17.25 9.29 -9.94
CA THR A 230 -17.15 10.69 -10.39
C THR A 230 -15.87 11.36 -9.86
N VAL A 231 -15.55 11.15 -8.58
CA VAL A 231 -14.32 11.68 -7.94
C VAL A 231 -13.05 11.03 -8.49
N GLU A 232 -13.07 9.73 -8.83
CA GLU A 232 -11.94 9.06 -9.49
C GLU A 232 -11.64 9.67 -10.88
N GLU A 233 -12.66 9.98 -11.68
CA GLU A 233 -12.49 10.64 -12.99
C GLU A 233 -12.00 12.09 -12.84
N GLU A 234 -12.54 12.88 -11.90
CA GLU A 234 -12.03 14.23 -11.58
C GLU A 234 -10.54 14.21 -11.26
N ILE A 235 -10.11 13.25 -10.43
CA ILE A 235 -8.71 13.11 -10.01
C ILE A 235 -7.84 12.61 -11.18
N TYR A 236 -8.34 11.71 -12.02
CA TYR A 236 -7.64 11.27 -13.24
C TYR A 236 -7.39 12.44 -14.20
N GLN A 237 -8.40 13.27 -14.47
CA GLN A 237 -8.25 14.47 -15.31
C GLN A 237 -7.30 15.50 -14.67
N SER A 238 -7.37 15.69 -13.34
CA SER A 238 -6.47 16.62 -12.63
C SER A 238 -5.00 16.15 -12.63
N LEU A 239 -4.75 14.83 -12.57
CA LEU A 239 -3.42 14.25 -12.78
C LEU A 239 -2.92 14.50 -14.21
N LEU A 240 -3.76 14.23 -15.22
CA LEU A 240 -3.46 14.37 -16.64
C LEU A 240 -3.11 15.82 -17.01
N LEU A 241 -3.96 16.78 -16.63
CA LEU A 241 -3.76 18.22 -16.87
C LEU A 241 -2.50 18.79 -16.21
N ARG A 242 -1.99 18.14 -15.16
CA ARG A 242 -0.77 18.52 -14.44
C ARG A 242 0.45 17.69 -14.87
N GLY A 243 0.28 16.79 -15.84
CA GLY A 243 1.31 15.88 -16.33
C GLY A 243 1.91 15.01 -15.22
N LEU A 244 1.10 14.61 -14.23
CA LEU A 244 1.49 13.77 -13.10
C LEU A 244 1.03 12.33 -13.32
N SER A 245 1.84 11.38 -12.85
CA SER A 245 1.41 9.99 -12.74
C SER A 245 0.68 9.76 -11.42
N LEU A 246 -0.31 8.87 -11.42
CA LEU A 246 -0.77 8.23 -10.19
C LEU A 246 0.38 7.34 -9.67
N VAL A 247 0.89 7.64 -8.47
CA VAL A 247 2.05 6.94 -7.89
C VAL A 247 1.74 6.22 -6.57
N GLY A 248 0.60 6.52 -5.96
CA GLY A 248 0.17 5.94 -4.71
C GLY A 248 -1.16 6.52 -4.27
N TRP A 249 -1.51 6.28 -3.01
CA TRP A 249 -2.75 6.72 -2.39
C TRP A 249 -2.58 6.58 -0.86
N TYR A 250 -3.51 7.11 -0.05
CA TYR A 250 -3.46 7.11 1.41
C TYR A 250 -4.84 6.88 2.04
N HIS A 251 -4.86 6.45 3.32
CA HIS A 251 -6.04 6.51 4.19
C HIS A 251 -5.70 6.94 5.62
N SER A 252 -6.72 7.38 6.36
CA SER A 252 -6.59 7.62 7.81
C SER A 252 -7.06 6.43 8.65
N HIS A 253 -6.45 6.28 9.83
CA HIS A 253 -6.86 5.44 10.95
C HIS A 253 -7.10 6.36 12.16
N PRO A 254 -8.25 7.06 12.27
CA PRO A 254 -8.42 8.14 13.24
C PRO A 254 -8.10 7.74 14.68
N HIS A 255 -8.53 6.55 15.10
CA HIS A 255 -8.42 6.07 16.48
C HIS A 255 -7.53 4.82 16.65
N SER A 256 -6.73 4.45 15.64
CA SER A 256 -5.91 3.22 15.68
C SER A 256 -4.51 3.44 15.07
N PRO A 257 -3.51 2.55 15.31
CA PRO A 257 -2.14 2.81 14.91
C PRO A 257 -1.95 3.12 13.42
N ALA A 258 -0.93 3.93 13.10
CA ALA A 258 -0.44 4.11 11.72
C ALA A 258 0.35 2.86 11.27
N LEU A 259 -0.36 1.74 11.15
CA LEU A 259 0.13 0.45 10.69
C LEU A 259 -0.80 -0.09 9.60
N PRO A 260 -0.27 -0.76 8.58
CA PRO A 260 -1.05 -1.21 7.45
C PRO A 260 -2.04 -2.30 7.85
N ARG A 261 -3.26 -2.22 7.31
CA ARG A 261 -4.04 -3.42 6.99
C ARG A 261 -3.39 -4.07 5.76
N CYS A 262 -3.73 -5.32 5.42
CA CYS A 262 -3.09 -6.13 4.37
C CYS A 262 -3.00 -5.53 2.93
N SER A 263 -3.40 -4.28 2.71
CA SER A 263 -3.28 -3.53 1.46
C SER A 263 -3.05 -2.00 1.59
N LEU A 264 -3.01 -1.39 2.79
CA LEU A 264 -3.44 0.02 2.96
C LEU A 264 -2.45 1.01 3.65
N PHE A 265 -2.24 2.23 3.08
CA PHE A 265 -1.28 3.31 3.46
C PHE A 265 -1.76 4.27 4.59
N PRO A 266 -1.32 4.11 5.85
CA PRO A 266 -1.99 4.70 7.01
C PRO A 266 -1.41 6.04 7.52
N ALA A 267 -2.31 6.93 7.94
CA ALA A 267 -2.02 8.05 8.84
C ALA A 267 -2.92 8.00 10.09
N ALA A 268 -2.38 8.19 11.30
CA ALA A 268 -3.10 8.04 12.56
C ALA A 268 -3.16 9.34 13.37
N PRO A 269 -4.20 10.18 13.17
CA PRO A 269 -4.28 11.50 13.79
C PRO A 269 -4.60 11.48 15.29
N TYR A 270 -5.62 10.72 15.75
CA TYR A 270 -6.06 10.71 17.16
C TYR A 270 -5.70 9.41 17.90
N TYR A 271 -4.72 8.65 17.40
CA TYR A 271 -4.24 7.47 18.10
C TYR A 271 -3.47 7.86 19.37
N ALA A 272 -4.01 7.50 20.53
CA ALA A 272 -3.48 7.87 21.85
C ALA A 272 -2.10 7.27 22.19
N GLY A 273 -1.54 6.40 21.33
CA GLY A 273 -0.16 5.90 21.43
C GLY A 273 0.85 6.68 20.56
N ASN A 274 0.48 7.81 19.97
CA ASN A 274 1.44 8.76 19.40
C ASN A 274 2.24 9.43 20.54
N PRO A 275 3.54 9.75 20.35
CA PRO A 275 4.39 10.34 21.41
C PRO A 275 4.08 11.83 21.71
N GLY A 276 3.07 12.42 21.07
CA GLY A 276 2.70 13.81 21.19
C GLY A 276 1.43 14.14 20.38
N PRO A 277 1.07 15.43 20.25
CA PRO A 277 -0.11 15.87 19.50
C PRO A 277 -0.01 15.69 17.98
N GLU A 278 1.20 15.47 17.45
CA GLU A 278 1.42 15.25 16.01
C GLU A 278 0.84 13.91 15.54
N SER A 279 0.21 13.91 14.36
CA SER A 279 -0.20 12.68 13.67
C SER A 279 1.01 11.89 13.18
N LYS A 280 1.03 10.57 13.40
CA LYS A 280 1.98 9.69 12.72
C LYS A 280 1.50 9.39 11.29
N ILE A 281 2.34 9.70 10.30
CA ILE A 281 2.22 9.24 8.91
C ILE A 281 3.28 8.15 8.73
N SER A 282 2.97 7.03 8.06
CA SER A 282 3.92 5.93 7.88
C SER A 282 3.78 5.29 6.49
N PRO A 283 4.60 5.69 5.50
CA PRO A 283 4.61 5.04 4.19
C PRO A 283 5.21 3.64 4.31
N PHE A 284 4.73 2.72 3.47
CA PHE A 284 5.25 1.36 3.42
C PHE A 284 5.10 0.82 1.99
N TRP A 285 5.80 -0.27 1.65
CA TRP A 285 5.70 -0.92 0.35
C TRP A 285 5.46 -2.42 0.52
N VAL A 286 4.50 -2.97 -0.23
CA VAL A 286 4.25 -4.42 -0.21
C VAL A 286 5.29 -5.14 -1.07
N MET A 287 6.33 -5.70 -0.43
CA MET A 287 7.27 -6.58 -1.11
C MET A 287 6.53 -7.85 -1.57
N PRO A 288 6.70 -8.30 -2.82
CA PRO A 288 6.17 -9.58 -3.28
C PRO A 288 6.62 -10.75 -2.38
N PRO A 289 5.77 -11.78 -2.19
CA PRO A 289 6.17 -12.96 -1.42
C PRO A 289 7.40 -13.65 -2.05
N PRO A 290 8.26 -14.33 -1.26
CA PRO A 290 9.44 -15.01 -1.78
C PRO A 290 9.11 -16.04 -2.88
N GLU A 291 10.00 -16.22 -3.86
CA GLU A 291 9.76 -17.17 -4.97
C GLU A 291 9.54 -18.62 -4.52
N GLN A 292 10.04 -19.00 -3.34
CA GLN A 292 9.80 -20.31 -2.72
C GLN A 292 8.39 -20.46 -2.12
N ARG A 293 7.68 -19.36 -1.83
CA ARG A 293 6.36 -19.33 -1.19
C ARG A 293 5.40 -18.33 -1.87
N PRO A 294 5.08 -18.51 -3.16
CA PRO A 294 4.24 -17.58 -3.93
C PRO A 294 2.75 -17.56 -3.49
N SER A 295 2.37 -18.45 -2.56
CA SER A 295 1.07 -18.52 -1.90
C SER A 295 0.94 -17.57 -0.69
N ASP A 296 2.04 -16.98 -0.22
CA ASP A 296 2.02 -16.11 0.96
C ASP A 296 1.52 -14.69 0.64
N TYR A 297 1.21 -13.93 1.70
CA TYR A 297 0.96 -12.50 1.56
C TYR A 297 2.27 -11.76 1.18
N GLY A 298 2.16 -10.59 0.58
CA GLY A 298 3.32 -9.71 0.45
C GLY A 298 3.74 -9.16 1.81
N ILE A 299 5.03 -8.86 1.98
CA ILE A 299 5.58 -8.33 3.24
C ILE A 299 5.38 -6.80 3.25
N PRO A 300 4.67 -6.22 4.23
CA PRO A 300 4.63 -4.76 4.36
C PRO A 300 5.98 -4.25 4.87
N MET A 301 6.73 -3.59 3.99
CA MET A 301 8.05 -3.04 4.28
C MET A 301 7.96 -1.58 4.68
N ASP A 302 8.54 -1.20 5.81
CA ASP A 302 8.64 0.21 6.22
C ASP A 302 9.48 0.98 5.18
N VAL A 303 9.05 2.18 4.78
CA VAL A 303 9.69 2.95 3.71
C VAL A 303 10.31 4.24 4.25
N GLU A 304 11.63 4.36 4.09
CA GLU A 304 12.35 5.59 4.36
C GLU A 304 12.08 6.60 3.23
N MET A 305 11.68 7.83 3.62
CA MET A 305 11.35 8.92 2.71
C MET A 305 12.13 10.19 3.02
N ALA A 306 12.63 10.84 1.98
CA ALA A 306 13.20 12.19 2.05
C ALA A 306 12.08 13.24 2.08
N TYR A 307 12.06 14.06 3.13
CA TYR A 307 11.14 15.17 3.26
C TYR A 307 11.62 16.37 2.43
N VAL A 308 10.85 16.74 1.42
CA VAL A 308 11.11 17.90 0.55
C VAL A 308 10.28 19.07 1.05
N GLN A 309 10.89 19.91 1.89
CA GLN A 309 10.25 21.13 2.38
C GLN A 309 10.02 22.13 1.22
N ASP A 310 8.75 22.43 0.95
CA ASP A 310 8.34 23.50 0.04
C ASP A 310 8.68 24.89 0.63
N ASN A 311 8.91 25.86 -0.25
CA ASN A 311 9.13 27.25 0.18
C ASN A 311 7.85 27.91 0.69
N PHE A 312 6.71 27.63 0.04
CA PHE A 312 5.40 28.23 0.35
C PHE A 312 4.26 27.23 0.15
N LEU A 313 3.12 27.49 0.82
CA LEU A 313 1.87 26.76 0.62
C LEU A 313 1.23 27.27 -0.69
N THR A 314 0.88 26.37 -1.63
CA THR A 314 0.32 26.82 -2.91
C THR A 314 -1.17 27.12 -2.81
N ASN A 315 -1.66 28.08 -3.62
CA ASN A 315 -3.10 28.40 -3.71
C ASN A 315 -3.96 27.18 -4.05
N ASP A 316 -3.45 26.23 -4.84
CA ASP A 316 -4.13 24.95 -5.12
C ASP A 316 -4.41 24.17 -3.81
N ILE A 317 -3.45 24.10 -2.88
CA ILE A 317 -3.63 23.38 -1.61
C ILE A 317 -4.66 24.09 -0.73
N LEU A 318 -4.61 25.43 -0.65
CA LEU A 318 -5.61 26.21 0.07
C LEU A 318 -7.02 26.02 -0.54
N HIS A 319 -7.13 25.89 -1.86
CA HIS A 319 -8.40 25.58 -2.53
C HIS A 319 -8.90 24.16 -2.18
N GLU A 320 -8.04 23.14 -2.23
CA GLU A 320 -8.41 21.78 -1.79
C GLU A 320 -8.81 21.73 -0.31
N MET A 321 -8.15 22.49 0.57
CA MET A 321 -8.56 22.64 1.97
C MET A 321 -9.98 23.24 2.08
N MET A 322 -10.28 24.29 1.31
CA MET A 322 -11.61 24.90 1.30
C MET A 322 -12.70 23.95 0.76
N LEU A 323 -12.41 23.19 -0.30
CA LEU A 323 -13.31 22.17 -0.83
C LEU A 323 -13.56 21.04 0.19
N LEU A 324 -12.54 20.67 0.97
CA LEU A 324 -12.67 19.70 2.05
C LEU A 324 -13.50 20.23 3.23
N VAL A 325 -13.32 21.49 3.63
CA VAL A 325 -14.13 22.13 4.69
C VAL A 325 -15.61 22.14 4.29
N GLU A 326 -15.93 22.53 3.04
CA GLU A 326 -17.31 22.55 2.56
C GLU A 326 -17.89 21.12 2.41
N PHE A 327 -17.10 20.13 2.00
CA PHE A 327 -17.53 18.73 1.89
C PHE A 327 -17.86 18.08 3.26
N TYR A 328 -17.09 18.37 4.31
CA TYR A 328 -17.37 17.87 5.66
C TYR A 328 -18.33 18.76 6.47
N LYS A 329 -18.80 19.87 5.91
CA LYS A 329 -19.73 20.80 6.56
C LYS A 329 -21.08 20.12 6.85
N GLY A 330 -21.48 20.11 8.11
CA GLY A 330 -22.70 19.41 8.54
C GLY A 330 -22.61 17.88 8.53
N ALA A 331 -21.43 17.30 8.25
CA ALA A 331 -21.20 15.86 8.37
C ALA A 331 -21.44 15.40 9.83
N PRO A 332 -22.19 14.30 10.07
CA PRO A 332 -22.44 13.79 11.42
C PRO A 332 -21.17 13.28 12.11
N ASP A 333 -20.15 12.94 11.30
CA ASP A 333 -18.84 12.47 11.69
C ASP A 333 -17.75 13.57 11.72
N LEU A 334 -18.10 14.83 11.43
CA LEU A 334 -17.21 15.99 11.53
C LEU A 334 -16.57 16.07 12.93
N VAL A 335 -15.26 16.31 12.98
CA VAL A 335 -14.56 16.56 14.24
C VAL A 335 -15.02 17.88 14.83
N ARG A 336 -15.48 17.84 16.08
CA ARG A 336 -15.93 19.04 16.80
C ARG A 336 -14.71 19.79 17.32
N PHE A 337 -14.18 20.69 16.49
CA PHE A 337 -12.91 21.39 16.74
C PHE A 337 -12.86 22.21 18.04
N GLN A 338 -14.00 22.58 18.61
CA GLN A 338 -14.09 23.28 19.91
C GLN A 338 -14.12 22.33 21.14
N GLU A 339 -14.28 21.01 20.97
CA GLU A 339 -14.21 20.06 22.08
C GLU A 339 -12.75 19.91 22.59
N PRO A 340 -12.52 19.63 23.88
CA PRO A 340 -11.20 19.29 24.40
C PRO A 340 -10.72 17.95 23.81
N TRP A 341 -9.47 17.91 23.36
CA TRP A 341 -8.77 16.69 22.96
C TRP A 341 -7.86 16.17 24.09
N SER A 342 -7.24 17.09 24.85
CA SER A 342 -6.50 16.80 26.08
C SER A 342 -6.90 17.79 27.19
N GLN A 343 -6.24 17.73 28.36
CA GLN A 343 -6.50 18.66 29.47
C GLN A 343 -6.13 20.11 29.15
N GLU A 344 -5.27 20.33 28.16
CA GLU A 344 -4.70 21.64 27.81
C GLU A 344 -5.05 22.12 26.39
N HIS A 345 -5.51 21.22 25.51
CA HIS A 345 -5.63 21.47 24.07
C HIS A 345 -6.97 21.00 23.49
N THR A 346 -7.59 21.81 22.64
CA THR A 346 -8.77 21.41 21.84
C THR A 346 -8.39 20.55 20.63
N TYR A 347 -9.39 19.98 19.97
CA TYR A 347 -9.20 19.35 18.65
C TYR A 347 -8.66 20.33 17.60
N LEU A 348 -8.97 21.64 17.69
CA LEU A 348 -8.38 22.66 16.81
C LEU A 348 -6.90 22.89 17.11
N ASP A 349 -6.52 22.98 18.39
CA ASP A 349 -5.13 23.22 18.78
C ASP A 349 -4.26 22.03 18.38
N LYS A 350 -4.75 20.80 18.56
CA LYS A 350 -4.11 19.58 18.08
C LYS A 350 -3.90 19.59 16.55
N LEU A 351 -4.91 20.02 15.78
CA LEU A 351 -4.77 20.20 14.32
C LEU A 351 -3.67 21.22 14.00
N LYS A 352 -3.70 22.41 14.63
CA LYS A 352 -2.71 23.46 14.40
C LYS A 352 -1.28 22.98 14.70
N ILE A 353 -1.08 22.26 15.81
CA ILE A 353 0.23 21.72 16.19
C ILE A 353 0.69 20.64 15.21
N SER A 354 -0.18 19.71 14.82
CA SER A 354 0.17 18.63 13.86
C SER A 354 0.47 19.15 12.45
N LEU A 355 -0.11 20.29 12.06
CA LEU A 355 0.23 20.99 10.83
C LEU A 355 1.49 21.86 10.95
N ALA A 356 1.79 22.41 12.13
CA ALA A 356 2.90 23.35 12.33
C ALA A 356 4.25 22.77 11.92
N SER A 357 4.53 21.50 12.23
CA SER A 357 5.77 20.80 11.82
C SER A 357 5.81 20.40 10.33
N ARG A 358 4.72 20.66 9.59
CA ARG A 358 4.58 20.40 8.15
C ARG A 358 4.42 21.69 7.32
N THR A 359 4.31 22.85 7.96
CA THR A 359 4.15 24.15 7.30
C THR A 359 5.40 24.49 6.47
N PRO A 360 5.23 25.02 5.24
CA PRO A 360 6.31 25.61 4.45
C PRO A 360 7.08 26.75 5.14
N LYS A 361 8.27 27.08 4.62
CA LYS A 361 9.19 28.05 5.26
C LYS A 361 8.69 29.50 5.30
N ASP A 362 7.93 29.93 4.31
CA ASP A 362 7.35 31.28 4.25
C ASP A 362 5.98 31.34 4.96
N GLN A 363 5.86 32.26 5.92
CA GLN A 363 4.70 32.44 6.79
C GLN A 363 3.65 33.43 6.25
N GLY A 364 3.84 34.01 5.06
CA GLY A 364 2.90 35.00 4.49
C GLY A 364 1.43 34.55 4.41
N LEU A 365 1.19 33.23 4.36
CA LEU A 365 -0.14 32.61 4.28
C LEU A 365 -0.78 32.23 5.63
N CYS A 366 -0.14 32.52 6.77
CA CYS A 366 -0.73 32.31 8.09
C CYS A 366 -2.12 32.97 8.23
N HIS A 367 -2.33 34.13 7.58
CA HIS A 367 -3.62 34.82 7.59
C HIS A 367 -4.74 34.03 6.86
N VAL A 368 -4.43 33.30 5.79
CA VAL A 368 -5.40 32.45 5.08
C VAL A 368 -5.64 31.16 5.84
N LEU A 369 -4.61 30.59 6.47
CA LEU A 369 -4.78 29.42 7.34
C LEU A 369 -5.70 29.71 8.54
N GLU A 370 -5.58 30.89 9.17
CA GLU A 370 -6.54 31.30 10.21
C GLU A 370 -7.96 31.52 9.67
N GLN A 371 -8.14 31.92 8.40
CA GLN A 371 -9.47 31.92 7.78
C GLN A 371 -10.03 30.49 7.66
N VAL A 372 -9.24 29.52 7.17
CA VAL A 372 -9.66 28.09 7.12
C VAL A 372 -9.97 27.56 8.53
N TYR A 373 -9.13 27.85 9.52
CA TYR A 373 -9.36 27.46 10.92
C TYR A 373 -10.58 28.15 11.54
N SER A 374 -10.97 29.35 11.07
CA SER A 374 -12.20 30.01 11.51
C SER A 374 -13.45 29.32 10.97
N LEU A 375 -13.41 28.78 9.74
CA LEU A 375 -14.51 28.02 9.12
C LEU A 375 -14.70 26.62 9.74
N LEU A 376 -13.65 26.06 10.34
CA LEU A 376 -13.72 24.82 11.13
C LEU A 376 -14.39 25.00 12.51
N LYS A 377 -14.52 26.24 12.99
CA LYS A 377 -15.38 26.53 14.14
C LYS A 377 -16.81 26.64 13.63
N PRO A 378 -17.78 25.84 14.12
CA PRO A 378 -19.18 26.09 13.79
C PRO A 378 -19.55 27.52 14.21
N GLY A 379 -20.32 28.21 13.37
CA GLY A 379 -20.97 29.47 13.75
C GLY A 379 -21.85 29.26 14.99
N GLY A 380 -21.84 30.24 15.88
CA GLY A 380 -22.65 30.24 17.11
C GLY A 380 -24.12 30.53 16.87
#